data_AF-A0A7W7NXZ6-F1
#
_entry.id   AF-A0A7W7NXZ6-F1
#
_cell.length_a   1.000
_cell.length_b   1.000
_cell.length_c   1.000
_cell.angle_alpha   90.00
_cell.angle_beta   90.00
_cell.angle_gamma   90.00
#
_symmetry.space_group_name_H-M   'P 1'
#
loop_
_entity.id
_entity.type
_entity.pdbx_description
1 polymer ?
#
loop_
_entity_poly.entity_id
_entity_poly.type
_entity_poly.pdbx_seq_one_letter_code
_entity_poly.pdbx_strand_id
1 'polypeptide(L)'
;MGWRSGQSYSQDLRDRVLRAVDGGMPVRQAAPMFGVSIAYIYKALIRRRMTGNAGINPHRGHAPRKLSGAQELALAAHIRSRPGITLAQAQAWLLAEYDVALSTGAIWNAARRLGLSFKKRPARGRAGPARRGRPAQALESGATVP
;
A
#
# COMPACT_ATOMS: atom_id res chain seq x y z
N MET A 1 -28.22 1.82 -12.47
CA MET A 1 -26.88 1.43 -11.98
C MET A 1 -26.82 -0.09 -11.88
N GLY A 2 -25.89 -0.74 -12.58
CA GLY A 2 -25.71 -2.19 -12.51
C GLY A 2 -25.00 -2.62 -11.23
N TRP A 3 -25.25 -3.86 -10.79
CA TRP A 3 -24.59 -4.50 -9.67
C TRP A 3 -23.07 -4.60 -9.89
N ARG A 4 -22.26 -4.29 -8.87
CA ARG A 4 -20.79 -4.43 -8.90
C ARG A 4 -20.34 -5.56 -7.99
N SER A 5 -19.40 -6.39 -8.48
CA SER A 5 -18.75 -7.41 -7.63
C SER A 5 -18.13 -6.75 -6.39
N GLY A 6 -18.38 -7.34 -5.21
CA GLY A 6 -17.95 -6.80 -3.92
C GLY A 6 -18.90 -5.79 -3.27
N GLN A 7 -19.98 -5.39 -3.95
CA GLN A 7 -21.03 -4.55 -3.37
C GLN A 7 -21.89 -5.37 -2.40
N SER A 8 -22.15 -4.81 -1.22
CA SER A 8 -23.10 -5.40 -0.27
C SER A 8 -24.54 -5.19 -0.76
N TYR A 9 -25.41 -6.17 -0.51
CA TYR A 9 -26.84 -5.98 -0.68
C TYR A 9 -27.36 -4.85 0.22
N SER A 10 -28.41 -4.15 -0.23
CA SER A 10 -29.02 -3.05 0.52
C SER A 10 -29.52 -3.51 1.90
N GLN A 11 -29.55 -2.58 2.85
CA GLN A 11 -30.04 -2.86 4.20
C GLN A 11 -31.50 -3.27 4.18
N ASP A 12 -32.31 -2.58 3.37
CA ASP A 12 -33.73 -2.91 3.17
C ASP A 12 -33.95 -4.37 2.75
N LEU A 13 -33.18 -4.87 1.77
CA LEU A 13 -33.29 -6.26 1.31
C LEU A 13 -32.97 -7.23 2.47
N ARG A 14 -31.93 -6.93 3.24
CA ARG A 14 -31.54 -7.74 4.38
C ARG A 14 -32.63 -7.76 5.46
N ASP A 15 -33.19 -6.61 5.78
CA ASP A 15 -34.21 -6.49 6.82
C ASP A 15 -35.48 -7.26 6.42
N ARG A 16 -35.90 -7.17 5.15
CA ARG A 16 -37.04 -7.95 4.64
C ARG A 16 -36.78 -9.46 4.69
N VAL A 17 -35.60 -9.90 4.26
CA VAL A 17 -35.20 -11.32 4.32
C VAL A 17 -35.18 -11.83 5.76
N LEU A 18 -34.57 -11.08 6.68
CA LEU A 18 -34.47 -11.49 8.09
C LEU A 18 -35.84 -11.50 8.77
N ARG A 19 -36.70 -10.51 8.50
CA ARG A 19 -38.09 -10.47 9.01
C ARG A 19 -38.91 -11.66 8.52
N ALA A 20 -38.78 -12.04 7.25
CA ALA A 20 -39.50 -13.19 6.71
C ALA A 20 -39.09 -14.50 7.40
N VAL A 21 -37.78 -14.69 7.62
CA VAL A 21 -37.26 -15.88 8.31
C VAL A 21 -37.62 -15.88 9.79
N ASP A 22 -37.53 -14.73 10.47
CA ASP A 22 -37.98 -14.58 11.86
C ASP A 22 -39.49 -14.84 12.01
N GLY A 23 -40.28 -14.51 10.99
CA GLY A 23 -41.70 -14.82 10.90
C GLY A 23 -42.01 -16.29 10.58
N GLY A 24 -41.02 -17.17 10.57
CA GLY A 24 -41.18 -18.62 10.38
C GLY A 24 -41.05 -19.10 8.93
N MET A 25 -40.75 -18.22 7.98
CA MET A 25 -40.53 -18.65 6.59
C MET A 25 -39.25 -19.49 6.49
N PRO A 26 -39.29 -20.69 5.89
CA PRO A 26 -38.10 -21.50 5.70
C PRO A 26 -37.14 -20.84 4.71
N VAL A 27 -35.85 -20.86 5.02
CA VAL A 27 -34.77 -20.23 4.23
C VAL A 27 -34.80 -20.63 2.75
N ARG A 28 -35.17 -21.89 2.47
CA ARG A 28 -35.28 -22.43 1.10
C ARG A 28 -36.38 -21.76 0.27
N GLN A 29 -37.44 -21.26 0.92
CA GLN A 29 -38.51 -20.48 0.26
C GLN A 29 -38.16 -18.99 0.20
N ALA A 30 -37.52 -18.45 1.23
CA ALA A 30 -37.09 -17.06 1.27
C ALA A 30 -36.06 -16.72 0.18
N ALA A 31 -35.11 -17.61 -0.10
CA ALA A 31 -34.06 -17.39 -1.09
C ALA A 31 -34.60 -17.04 -2.50
N PRO A 32 -35.46 -17.87 -3.14
CA PRO A 32 -36.04 -17.52 -4.43
C PRO A 32 -37.00 -16.32 -4.35
N MET A 33 -37.75 -16.16 -3.26
CA MET A 33 -38.67 -15.03 -3.07
C MET A 33 -37.97 -13.66 -3.12
N PHE A 34 -36.77 -13.58 -2.51
CA PHE A 34 -36.00 -12.35 -2.44
C PHE A 34 -34.87 -12.26 -3.47
N GLY A 35 -34.71 -13.27 -4.35
CA GLY A 35 -33.65 -13.31 -5.35
C GLY A 35 -32.24 -13.36 -4.75
N VAL A 36 -32.08 -13.98 -3.58
CA VAL A 36 -30.80 -14.09 -2.87
C VAL A 36 -30.37 -15.55 -2.70
N SER A 37 -29.07 -15.77 -2.47
CA SER A 37 -28.58 -17.12 -2.20
C SER A 37 -28.93 -17.60 -0.78
N ILE A 38 -29.16 -18.90 -0.61
CA ILE A 38 -29.36 -19.52 0.72
C ILE A 38 -28.18 -19.22 1.65
N ALA A 39 -26.96 -19.29 1.13
CA ALA A 39 -25.74 -18.99 1.88
C ALA A 39 -25.70 -17.54 2.39
N TYR A 40 -26.24 -16.59 1.63
CA TYR A 40 -26.35 -15.20 2.09
C TYR A 40 -27.25 -15.08 3.32
N ILE A 41 -28.40 -15.76 3.32
CA ILE A 41 -29.35 -15.73 4.43
C ILE A 41 -28.70 -16.28 5.72
N TYR A 42 -28.05 -17.45 5.63
CA TYR A 42 -27.32 -18.02 6.78
C TYR A 42 -26.21 -17.10 7.29
N LYS A 43 -25.42 -16.48 6.40
CA LYS A 43 -24.39 -15.52 6.80
C LYS A 43 -24.98 -14.30 7.51
N ALA A 44 -26.13 -13.80 7.06
CA ALA A 44 -26.83 -12.69 7.72
C ALA A 44 -27.32 -13.08 9.12
N LEU A 45 -27.91 -14.28 9.28
CA LEU A 45 -28.38 -14.80 10.56
C LEU A 45 -27.24 -15.05 11.56
N ILE A 46 -26.18 -15.73 11.13
CA ILE A 46 -24.98 -15.99 11.95
C ILE A 46 -24.41 -14.67 12.44
N ARG A 47 -24.27 -13.69 11.55
CA ARG A 47 -23.75 -12.37 11.93
C ARG A 47 -24.64 -11.68 12.94
N ARG A 48 -25.97 -11.63 12.72
CA ARG A 48 -26.91 -11.06 13.69
C ARG A 48 -26.77 -11.72 15.06
N ARG A 49 -26.58 -13.05 15.11
CA ARG A 49 -26.37 -13.78 16.37
C ARG A 49 -25.04 -13.43 17.05
N MET A 50 -23.97 -13.22 16.28
CA MET A 50 -22.64 -12.91 16.82
C MET A 50 -22.47 -11.45 17.24
N THR A 51 -23.05 -10.50 16.49
CA THR A 51 -22.83 -9.06 16.69
C THR A 51 -24.05 -8.31 17.24
N GLY A 52 -25.19 -8.98 17.41
CA GLY A 52 -26.47 -8.35 17.80
C GLY A 52 -27.04 -7.37 16.77
N ASN A 53 -26.38 -7.21 15.62
CA ASN A 53 -26.68 -6.17 14.63
C ASN A 53 -26.97 -6.77 13.24
N ALA A 54 -28.13 -6.42 12.67
CA ALA A 54 -28.54 -6.78 11.32
C ALA A 54 -27.93 -5.85 10.23
N GLY A 55 -27.39 -4.69 10.60
CA GLY A 55 -26.86 -3.65 9.72
C GLY A 55 -25.73 -4.10 8.79
N ILE A 56 -25.55 -3.53 7.58
CA ILE A 56 -24.37 -3.76 6.74
C ILE A 56 -23.09 -3.47 7.54
N ASN A 57 -22.02 -4.23 7.33
CA ASN A 57 -20.72 -3.86 7.91
C ASN A 57 -20.32 -2.50 7.34
N PRO A 58 -19.87 -1.52 8.15
CA PRO A 58 -19.17 -0.40 7.57
C PRO A 58 -18.05 -0.99 6.72
N HIS A 59 -17.91 -0.48 5.49
CA HIS A 59 -16.72 -0.74 4.71
C HIS A 59 -15.54 -0.30 5.58
N ARG A 60 -14.87 -1.24 6.24
CA ARG A 60 -13.61 -0.94 6.91
C ARG A 60 -12.68 -0.58 5.77
N GLY A 61 -12.47 0.73 5.61
CA GLY A 61 -11.44 1.24 4.73
C GLY A 61 -10.07 0.71 5.16
N HIS A 62 -9.03 1.30 4.61
CA HIS A 62 -7.68 0.93 4.99
C HIS A 62 -7.46 1.08 6.51
N ALA A 63 -6.64 0.19 7.07
CA ALA A 63 -6.22 0.28 8.47
C ALA A 63 -5.70 1.70 8.80
N PRO A 64 -5.90 2.17 10.04
CA PRO A 64 -5.42 3.48 10.44
C PRO A 64 -3.90 3.58 10.22
N ARG A 65 -3.45 4.78 9.85
CA ARG A 65 -2.04 5.04 9.57
C ARG A 65 -1.22 4.86 10.84
N LYS A 66 -0.02 4.32 10.70
CA LYS A 66 0.93 4.18 11.82
C LYS A 66 1.50 5.52 12.31
N LEU A 67 1.59 6.52 11.43
CA LEU A 67 2.02 7.87 11.80
C LEU A 67 0.81 8.73 12.14
N SER A 68 0.90 9.46 13.25
CA SER A 68 0.00 10.57 13.54
C SER A 68 0.30 11.76 12.61
N GLY A 69 -0.64 12.70 12.48
CA GLY A 69 -0.43 13.92 11.69
C GLY A 69 0.79 14.73 12.17
N ALA A 70 1.03 14.78 13.49
CA ALA A 70 2.20 15.44 14.06
C ALA A 70 3.52 14.76 13.67
N GLN A 71 3.55 13.42 13.69
CA GLN A 71 4.73 12.64 13.28
C GLN A 71 5.00 12.77 11.78
N GLU A 72 3.95 12.86 10.94
CA GLU A 72 4.11 13.15 9.51
C GLU A 72 4.74 14.52 9.27
N LEU A 73 4.32 15.56 10.01
CA LEU A 73 4.89 16.90 9.92
C LEU A 73 6.35 16.95 10.41
N ALA A 74 6.65 16.26 11.51
CA ALA A 74 8.01 16.16 12.02
C ALA A 74 8.94 15.43 11.03
N LEU A 75 8.47 14.36 10.41
CA LEU A 75 9.18 13.68 9.33
C LEU A 75 9.44 14.63 8.15
N ALA A 76 8.46 15.45 7.77
CA ALA A 76 8.64 16.44 6.72
C ALA A 76 9.71 17.49 7.08
N ALA A 77 9.68 18.01 8.31
CA ALA A 77 10.69 18.95 8.79
C ALA A 77 12.09 18.33 8.79
N HIS A 78 12.21 17.07 9.24
CA HIS A 78 13.47 16.33 9.26
C HIS A 78 14.05 16.10 7.87
N ILE A 79 13.21 15.75 6.89
CA ILE A 79 13.65 15.56 5.49
C ILE A 79 14.07 16.89 4.86
N ARG A 80 13.35 17.98 5.14
CA ARG A 80 13.65 19.31 4.60
C ARG A 80 14.94 19.89 5.17
N SER A 81 15.22 19.68 6.45
CA SER A 81 16.46 20.17 7.08
C SER A 81 17.71 19.41 6.63
N ARG A 82 17.55 18.20 6.06
CA ARG A 82 18.66 17.33 5.63
C ARG A 82 18.52 16.89 4.17
N PRO A 83 18.86 17.77 3.20
CA PRO A 83 18.74 17.46 1.78
C PRO A 83 19.72 16.33 1.36
N GLY A 84 19.20 15.12 1.18
CA GLY A 84 19.97 13.93 0.81
C GLY A 84 19.95 12.80 1.84
N ILE A 85 19.14 12.94 2.90
CA ILE A 85 18.87 11.84 3.83
C ILE A 85 18.36 10.61 3.07
N THR A 86 18.86 9.44 3.45
CA THR A 86 18.40 8.16 2.91
C THR A 86 17.14 7.69 3.63
N LEU A 87 16.36 6.81 2.99
CA LEU A 87 15.17 6.22 3.62
C LEU A 87 15.50 5.45 4.92
N ALA A 88 16.65 4.76 4.96
CA ALA A 88 17.12 4.05 6.14
C ALA A 88 17.42 4.99 7.30
N GLN A 89 18.01 6.16 7.02
CA GLN A 89 18.25 7.18 8.04
C GLN A 89 16.95 7.79 8.56
N ALA A 90 15.97 8.02 7.69
CA ALA A 90 14.64 8.46 8.11
C ALA A 90 13.92 7.41 8.97
N GLN A 91 14.12 6.12 8.67
CA GLN A 91 13.59 5.01 9.48
C GLN A 91 14.22 4.98 10.88
N ALA A 92 15.56 5.04 10.95
CA ALA A 92 16.29 5.05 12.20
C ALA A 92 15.89 6.25 13.08
N TRP A 93 15.71 7.43 12.46
CA TRP A 93 15.24 8.61 13.18
C TRP A 93 13.80 8.46 13.70
N LEU A 94 12.87 7.93 12.90
CA LEU A 94 11.49 7.68 13.36
C LEU A 94 11.42 6.69 14.52
N LEU A 95 12.28 5.68 14.51
CA LEU A 95 12.39 4.72 15.60
C LEU A 95 12.96 5.38 16.85
N ALA A 96 14.03 6.17 16.72
CA ALA A 96 14.68 6.83 17.84
C ALA A 96 13.82 7.92 18.50
N GLU A 97 13.11 8.71 17.70
CA GLU A 97 12.37 9.89 18.19
C GLU A 97 10.92 9.57 18.60
N TYR A 98 10.28 8.61 17.92
CA TYR A 98 8.84 8.34 18.08
C TYR A 98 8.50 6.88 18.38
N ASP A 99 9.50 5.99 18.47
CA ASP A 99 9.33 4.54 18.63
C ASP A 99 8.43 3.92 17.55
N VAL A 100 8.41 4.51 16.35
CA VAL A 100 7.58 4.02 15.24
C VAL A 100 8.42 3.28 14.21
N ALA A 101 8.28 1.95 14.20
CA ALA A 101 8.84 1.10 13.15
C ALA A 101 7.97 1.10 11.88
N LEU A 102 8.48 1.74 10.82
CA LEU A 102 7.91 1.71 9.47
C LEU A 102 8.81 0.94 8.51
N SER A 103 8.20 0.30 7.49
CA SER A 103 8.94 -0.23 6.36
C SER A 103 9.39 0.89 5.40
N THR A 104 10.40 0.63 4.59
CA THR A 104 10.89 1.55 3.55
C THR A 104 9.76 2.05 2.64
N GLY A 105 8.85 1.16 2.25
CA GLY A 105 7.67 1.51 1.43
C GLY A 105 6.67 2.41 2.17
N ALA A 106 6.47 2.20 3.47
CA ALA A 106 5.60 3.04 4.29
C ALA A 106 6.15 4.47 4.45
N ILE A 107 7.47 4.60 4.64
CA ILE A 107 8.16 5.91 4.67
C ILE A 107 8.07 6.60 3.32
N TRP A 108 8.29 5.88 2.22
CA TRP A 108 8.15 6.43 0.87
C TRP A 108 6.72 6.93 0.60
N ASN A 109 5.71 6.16 0.98
CA ASN A 109 4.31 6.55 0.84
C ASN A 109 3.96 7.76 1.73
N ALA A 110 4.53 7.85 2.94
CA ALA A 110 4.37 9.02 3.80
C ALA A 110 5.00 10.28 3.17
N ALA A 111 6.24 10.18 2.69
CA ALA A 111 6.92 11.28 2.02
C ALA A 111 6.22 11.73 0.74
N ARG A 112 5.77 10.80 -0.12
CA ARG A 112 4.99 11.12 -1.32
C ARG A 112 3.72 11.88 -1.01
N ARG A 113 2.98 11.48 0.03
CA ARG A 113 1.77 12.17 0.48
C ARG A 113 2.06 13.59 0.97
N LEU A 114 3.22 13.79 1.60
CA LEU A 114 3.70 15.09 2.08
C LEU A 114 4.34 15.96 0.97
N GLY A 115 4.30 15.50 -0.29
CA GLY A 115 4.90 16.21 -1.43
C GLY A 115 6.43 16.21 -1.41
N LEU A 116 7.06 15.29 -0.68
CA LEU A 116 8.51 15.23 -0.53
C LEU A 116 9.11 14.22 -1.51
N SER A 117 10.20 14.61 -2.17
CA SER A 117 11.01 13.72 -2.99
C SER A 117 12.33 13.41 -2.29
N PHE A 118 12.66 12.13 -2.11
CA PHE A 118 14.04 11.76 -1.80
C PHE A 118 14.83 11.74 -3.09
N LYS A 119 15.80 12.65 -3.22
CA LYS A 119 16.76 12.57 -4.34
C LYS A 119 17.64 11.35 -4.14
N LYS A 120 17.52 10.36 -5.04
CA LYS A 120 18.43 9.22 -5.09
C LYS A 120 19.83 9.73 -5.43
N ARG A 121 20.76 9.72 -4.47
CA ARG A 121 22.19 9.87 -4.75
C ARG A 121 22.75 8.46 -4.93
N PRO A 122 23.11 8.01 -6.16
CA PRO A 122 23.92 6.82 -6.28
C PRO A 122 25.25 7.12 -5.60
N ALA A 123 25.59 6.37 -4.55
CA ALA A 123 26.94 6.37 -4.01
C ALA A 123 27.88 6.05 -5.19
N ARG A 124 28.75 7.00 -5.54
CA ARG A 124 29.70 6.84 -6.64
C ARG A 124 30.66 5.70 -6.31
N GLY A 125 30.59 4.65 -7.11
CA GLY A 125 31.70 3.73 -7.38
C GLY A 125 31.84 3.58 -8.89
N ARG A 126 31.98 4.69 -9.62
CA ARG A 126 32.32 4.59 -11.04
C ARG A 126 33.79 4.18 -11.09
N ALA A 127 34.06 2.89 -11.27
CA ALA A 127 35.36 2.46 -11.74
C ALA A 127 35.65 3.26 -13.02
N GLY A 128 36.66 4.12 -12.97
CA GLY A 128 37.11 4.82 -14.17
C GLY A 128 37.47 3.78 -15.24
N PRO A 129 37.23 4.08 -16.53
CA PRO A 129 37.60 3.14 -17.58
C PRO A 129 39.09 2.81 -17.45
N ALA A 130 39.41 1.51 -17.48
CA ALA A 130 40.79 1.06 -17.53
C ALA A 130 41.46 1.74 -18.73
N ARG A 131 42.43 2.63 -18.46
CA ARG A 131 43.25 3.24 -19.50
C ARG A 131 44.01 2.10 -20.17
N ARG A 132 43.49 1.65 -21.33
CA ARG A 132 44.15 0.68 -22.19
C ARG A 132 45.53 1.22 -22.54
N GLY A 133 46.52 0.35 -22.38
CA GLY A 133 47.93 0.68 -22.45
C GLY A 133 48.35 1.35 -23.76
N ARG A 134 49.44 2.08 -23.60
CA ARG A 134 50.35 2.69 -24.58
C ARG A 134 50.37 1.96 -25.94
N PRO A 135 50.22 2.66 -27.08
CA PRO A 135 50.38 2.03 -28.39
C PRO A 135 51.84 1.62 -28.63
N ALA A 136 52.02 0.49 -29.31
CA ALA A 136 53.31 0.00 -29.77
C ALA A 136 53.94 1.00 -30.75
N GLN A 137 55.22 1.32 -30.55
CA GLN A 137 55.99 2.13 -31.49
C GLN A 137 56.27 1.30 -32.74
N ALA A 138 55.93 1.85 -33.91
CA ALA A 138 56.35 1.32 -35.19
C ALA A 138 57.86 1.52 -35.35
N LEU A 139 58.60 0.43 -35.58
CA LEU A 139 60.02 0.48 -35.94
C LEU A 139 60.14 0.96 -37.39
N GLU A 140 61.03 1.92 -37.57
CA GLU A 140 61.35 2.59 -38.83
C GLU A 140 61.70 1.60 -39.95
N SER A 141 61.01 1.74 -41.07
CA SER A 141 61.48 1.28 -42.37
C SER A 141 62.69 2.13 -42.77
N GLY A 142 63.87 1.52 -42.77
CA GLY A 142 65.12 2.12 -43.20
C GLY A 142 65.05 2.62 -44.64
N ALA A 143 65.52 3.85 -44.82
CA ALA A 143 65.63 4.55 -46.08
C ALA A 143 66.72 3.94 -46.98
N THR A 144 66.45 4.00 -48.28
CA THR A 144 67.39 4.00 -49.42
C THR A 144 68.54 5.00 -49.19
N VAL A 145 69.74 4.74 -49.72
CA VAL A 145 70.44 5.43 -50.84
C VAL A 145 71.96 5.16 -50.65
N PRO A 146 72.83 5.15 -51.68
CA PRO A 146 72.64 5.39 -53.11
C PRO A 146 72.66 4.16 -54.03
#